data_AF-A0A6M1M0V4-F1
#
_entry.id   AF-A0A6M1M0V4-F1
#
_cell.length_a   1.000
_cell.length_b   1.000
_cell.length_c   1.000
_cell.angle_alpha   90.00
_cell.angle_beta   90.00
_cell.angle_gamma   90.00
#
_symmetry.space_group_name_H-M   'P 1'
#
loop_
_entity.id
_entity.type
_entity.pdbx_description
1 polymer ?
#
loop_
_entity_poly.entity_id
_entity_poly.type
_entity_poly.pdbx_seq_one_letter_code
_entity_poly.pdbx_strand_id
1 'polypeptide(L)'
;MTAAFQVEAPSLPAALAPMMAERRWLVWKWEPDPKSGKPTKVPYRAGAPDRRAASDNPATWGDFAGAARVVAEGNADGIGYALMGSEIAAFDLDDCRDSETGRIDRWALDLIERAGSYVEVTVSGSGLRILGRATGEHEHRNQAVPNSDGARLETYRRAKRFIVVTGDVLEEASGELADLDTLIDEMVSSLDASAKAEKERQRAERDRERRQQMTRNSAGYDHWFERSEELPRELEELIRYGAPETERSDQFHHVVG
;
A
#
# COMPACT_ATOMS: atom_id res chain seq x y z
N MET A 1 19.30 -14.31 18.48
CA MET A 1 19.57 -15.54 17.72
C MET A 1 18.52 -15.61 16.63
N THR A 2 18.87 -15.23 15.41
CA THR A 2 17.97 -15.31 14.25
C THR A 2 17.77 -16.79 13.96
N ALA A 3 16.55 -17.29 14.09
CA ALA A 3 16.22 -18.65 13.67
C ALA A 3 16.54 -18.77 12.19
N ALA A 4 17.56 -19.55 11.85
CA ALA A 4 17.80 -19.94 10.47
C ALA A 4 16.60 -20.79 10.06
N PHE A 5 15.78 -20.26 9.16
CA PHE A 5 14.73 -21.00 8.49
C PHE A 5 15.44 -22.10 7.67
N GLN A 6 15.57 -23.30 8.24
CA GLN A 6 16.08 -24.46 7.53
C GLN A 6 15.03 -24.79 6.46
N VAL A 7 15.33 -24.45 5.21
CA VAL A 7 14.41 -24.71 4.11
C VAL A 7 14.51 -26.19 3.75
N GLU A 8 13.67 -27.02 4.36
CA GLU A 8 13.28 -28.27 3.71
C GLU A 8 12.68 -27.92 2.34
N ALA A 9 12.86 -28.78 1.34
CA ALA A 9 12.29 -28.55 0.02
C ALA A 9 10.80 -28.19 0.17
N PRO A 10 10.32 -27.05 -0.38
CA PRO A 10 8.96 -26.61 -0.12
C PRO A 10 7.99 -27.68 -0.63
N SER A 11 7.33 -28.37 0.28
CA SER A 11 6.18 -29.20 -0.03
C SER A 11 4.96 -28.29 0.07
N LEU A 12 4.41 -27.91 -1.08
CA LEU A 12 3.23 -27.05 -1.09
C LEU A 12 1.97 -27.85 -0.79
N PRO A 13 1.00 -27.25 -0.10
CA PRO A 13 -0.31 -27.85 0.16
C PRO A 13 -1.03 -28.26 -1.13
N ALA A 14 -1.84 -29.32 -1.05
CA ALA A 14 -2.61 -29.82 -2.19
C ALA A 14 -3.52 -28.75 -2.82
N ALA A 15 -3.98 -27.76 -2.05
CA ALA A 15 -4.73 -26.60 -2.50
C ALA A 15 -4.05 -25.88 -3.69
N LEU A 16 -2.71 -25.84 -3.69
CA LEU A 16 -1.91 -25.15 -4.69
C LEU A 16 -1.55 -26.02 -5.90
N ALA A 17 -2.07 -27.25 -5.99
CA ALA A 17 -1.82 -28.14 -7.13
C ALA A 17 -2.08 -27.51 -8.50
N PRO A 18 -3.15 -26.71 -8.72
CA PRO A 18 -3.34 -26.00 -9.99
C PRO A 18 -2.17 -25.07 -10.33
N MET A 19 -1.61 -24.36 -9.35
CA MET A 19 -0.45 -23.48 -9.55
C MET A 19 0.83 -24.27 -9.83
N MET A 20 1.04 -25.40 -9.12
CA MET A 20 2.23 -26.24 -9.31
C MET A 20 2.32 -26.84 -10.72
N ALA A 21 1.18 -27.04 -11.38
CA ALA A 21 1.11 -27.55 -12.75
C ALA A 21 1.57 -26.53 -13.81
N GLU A 22 1.59 -25.23 -13.49
CA GLU A 22 1.96 -24.18 -14.43
C GLU A 22 3.48 -23.90 -14.48
N ARG A 23 3.99 -23.46 -15.63
CA ARG A 23 5.40 -23.05 -15.80
C ARG A 23 5.61 -21.56 -15.49
N ARG A 24 5.26 -21.14 -14.28
CA ARG A 24 5.29 -19.73 -13.82
C ARG A 24 6.15 -19.50 -12.59
N TRP A 25 6.93 -20.52 -12.22
CA TRP A 25 7.70 -20.51 -10.99
C TRP A 25 9.04 -19.83 -11.21
N LEU A 26 9.41 -19.03 -10.24
CA LEU A 26 10.72 -18.43 -10.11
C LEU A 26 11.20 -18.67 -8.67
N VAL A 27 12.46 -18.35 -8.41
CA VAL A 27 12.99 -18.29 -7.05
C VAL A 27 13.29 -16.84 -6.71
N TRP A 28 13.40 -16.51 -5.44
CA TRP A 28 13.78 -15.15 -5.04
C TRP A 28 14.90 -15.19 -4.00
N LYS A 29 15.65 -14.09 -3.94
CA LYS A 29 16.71 -13.87 -2.96
C LYS A 29 16.52 -12.56 -2.23
N TRP A 30 16.93 -12.50 -0.98
CA TRP A 30 17.06 -11.26 -0.25
C TRP A 30 18.26 -10.46 -0.76
N GLU A 31 17.99 -9.24 -1.21
CA GLU A 31 19.02 -8.28 -1.56
C GLU A 31 18.67 -6.90 -1.03
N PRO A 32 19.64 -6.02 -0.76
CA PRO A 32 19.34 -4.63 -0.46
C PRO A 32 18.77 -3.93 -1.69
N ASP A 33 17.64 -3.25 -1.53
CA ASP A 33 17.11 -2.37 -2.55
C ASP A 33 18.11 -1.23 -2.80
N PRO A 34 18.51 -0.97 -4.06
CA PRO A 34 19.59 -0.03 -4.37
C PRO A 34 19.23 1.43 -4.06
N LYS A 35 17.95 1.76 -3.85
CA LYS A 35 17.52 3.13 -3.53
C LYS A 35 17.39 3.37 -2.04
N SER A 36 16.83 2.41 -1.31
CA SER A 36 16.50 2.53 0.11
C SER A 36 17.43 1.78 1.05
N GLY A 37 18.23 0.84 0.52
CA GLY A 37 19.06 -0.07 1.29
C GLY A 37 18.28 -1.14 2.06
N LYS A 38 16.94 -1.09 2.04
CA LYS A 38 16.09 -2.06 2.75
C LYS A 38 16.10 -3.41 2.05
N PRO A 39 16.05 -4.55 2.77
CA PRO A 39 15.93 -5.86 2.16
C PRO A 39 14.70 -5.94 1.25
N THR A 40 14.90 -6.43 0.03
CA THR A 40 13.86 -6.67 -0.97
C THR A 40 14.03 -8.07 -1.56
N LYS A 41 12.91 -8.65 -2.00
CA LYS A 41 12.86 -9.99 -2.58
C LYS A 41 13.07 -9.87 -4.09
N VAL A 42 14.26 -10.20 -4.56
CA VAL A 42 14.64 -10.10 -5.96
C VAL A 42 14.36 -11.43 -6.67
N PRO A 43 13.63 -11.43 -7.81
CA PRO A 43 13.35 -12.65 -8.56
C PRO A 43 14.56 -13.13 -9.40
N TYR A 44 14.78 -14.43 -9.38
CA TYR A 44 15.82 -15.19 -10.09
C TYR A 44 15.21 -16.38 -10.84
N ARG A 45 15.87 -16.83 -11.90
CA ARG A 45 15.38 -17.94 -12.73
C ARG A 45 15.58 -19.26 -12.00
N ALA A 46 14.54 -20.09 -11.89
CA ALA A 46 14.67 -21.43 -11.33
C ALA A 46 15.68 -22.33 -12.09
N GLY A 47 15.74 -22.24 -13.42
CA GLY A 47 16.71 -23.02 -14.22
C GLY A 47 18.15 -22.48 -14.22
N ALA A 48 18.35 -21.25 -13.73
CA ALA A 48 19.65 -20.56 -13.69
C ALA A 48 19.63 -19.53 -12.54
N PRO A 49 19.78 -19.98 -11.28
CA PRO A 49 19.54 -19.15 -10.09
C PRO A 49 20.59 -18.08 -9.84
N ASP A 50 21.59 -17.95 -10.72
CA ASP A 50 22.54 -16.85 -10.83
C ASP A 50 22.03 -15.69 -11.71
N ARG A 51 20.95 -15.91 -12.46
CA ARG A 51 20.37 -14.92 -13.40
C ARG A 51 19.02 -14.41 -12.89
N ARG A 52 18.83 -13.09 -12.95
CA ARG A 52 17.54 -12.46 -12.63
C ARG A 52 16.42 -12.97 -13.54
N ALA A 53 15.25 -13.12 -12.95
CA ALA A 53 14.00 -13.33 -13.66
C ALA A 53 13.23 -12.00 -13.73
N ALA A 54 12.28 -11.92 -14.66
CA ALA A 54 11.37 -10.79 -14.76
C ALA A 54 9.93 -11.27 -14.61
N SER A 55 9.14 -10.57 -13.81
CA SER A 55 7.76 -10.95 -13.48
C SER A 55 6.78 -10.84 -14.64
N ASP A 56 7.21 -10.27 -15.75
CA ASP A 56 6.44 -10.07 -16.99
C ASP A 56 7.10 -10.73 -18.21
N ASN A 57 8.09 -11.60 -18.01
CA ASN A 57 8.75 -12.33 -19.09
C ASN A 57 8.67 -13.86 -18.86
N PRO A 58 7.74 -14.56 -19.54
CA PRO A 58 7.57 -16.01 -19.41
C PRO A 58 8.82 -16.84 -19.71
N ALA A 59 9.72 -16.34 -20.57
CA ALA A 59 10.97 -17.03 -20.89
C ALA A 59 11.97 -17.08 -19.71
N THR A 60 11.66 -16.40 -18.61
CA THR A 60 12.48 -16.38 -17.39
C THR A 60 11.92 -17.25 -16.26
N TRP A 61 10.72 -17.81 -16.45
CA TRP A 61 10.06 -18.67 -15.46
C TRP A 61 10.36 -20.14 -15.73
N GLY A 62 10.03 -20.99 -14.77
CA GLY A 62 10.24 -22.44 -14.79
C GLY A 62 9.07 -23.19 -14.17
N ASP A 63 9.29 -24.48 -13.94
CA ASP A 63 8.36 -25.35 -13.22
C ASP A 63 8.61 -25.32 -11.71
N PHE A 64 7.60 -25.75 -10.95
CA PHE A 64 7.64 -25.81 -9.50
C PHE A 64 8.79 -26.71 -9.01
N ALA A 65 8.96 -27.90 -9.59
CA ALA A 65 9.97 -28.86 -9.17
C ALA A 65 11.39 -28.27 -9.27
N GLY A 66 11.71 -27.55 -10.34
CA GLY A 66 12.98 -26.85 -10.49
C GLY A 66 13.17 -25.74 -9.46
N ALA A 67 12.14 -24.93 -9.21
CA ALA A 67 12.19 -23.87 -8.21
C ALA A 67 12.38 -24.43 -6.79
N ALA A 68 11.60 -25.45 -6.42
CA ALA A 68 11.68 -26.13 -5.13
C ALA A 68 13.07 -26.76 -4.91
N ARG A 69 13.63 -27.41 -5.93
CA ARG A 69 14.97 -28.00 -5.88
C ARG A 69 16.05 -26.94 -5.63
N VAL A 70 16.01 -25.80 -6.33
CA VAL A 70 16.98 -24.71 -6.14
C VAL A 70 16.96 -24.19 -4.70
N VAL A 71 15.77 -24.03 -4.13
CA VAL A 71 15.60 -23.60 -2.73
C VAL A 71 16.12 -24.66 -1.77
N ALA A 72 15.79 -25.94 -1.99
CA ALA A 72 16.27 -27.06 -1.18
C ALA A 72 17.81 -27.22 -1.19
N GLU A 73 18.44 -26.88 -2.31
CA GLU A 73 19.91 -26.84 -2.46
C GLU A 73 20.56 -25.60 -1.80
N GLY A 74 19.76 -24.70 -1.21
CA GLY A 74 20.25 -23.48 -0.57
C GLY A 74 20.68 -22.38 -1.54
N ASN A 75 20.28 -22.47 -2.81
CA ASN A 75 20.69 -21.53 -3.86
C ASN A 75 19.74 -20.31 -3.98
N ALA A 76 18.64 -20.28 -3.23
CA ALA A 76 17.68 -19.19 -3.14
C ALA A 76 16.94 -19.20 -1.80
N ASP A 77 16.35 -18.06 -1.41
CA ASP A 77 15.68 -17.88 -0.11
C ASP A 77 14.21 -18.33 -0.12
N GLY A 78 13.62 -18.50 -1.30
CA GLY A 78 12.26 -19.03 -1.45
C GLY A 78 11.77 -19.07 -2.89
N ILE A 79 10.54 -19.54 -3.06
CA ILE A 79 9.86 -19.63 -4.35
C ILE A 79 8.88 -18.48 -4.55
N GLY A 80 8.64 -18.15 -5.81
CA GLY A 80 7.63 -17.17 -6.21
C GLY A 80 6.89 -17.59 -7.47
N TYR A 81 5.73 -16.99 -7.67
CA TYR A 81 4.81 -17.29 -8.77
C TYR A 81 4.50 -16.02 -9.56
N ALA A 82 4.75 -16.03 -10.86
CA ALA A 82 4.47 -14.89 -11.73
C ALA A 82 2.98 -14.83 -12.13
N LEU A 83 2.35 -13.68 -11.87
CA LEU A 83 0.90 -13.49 -12.05
C LEU A 83 0.48 -13.08 -13.47
N MET A 84 1.43 -12.62 -14.31
CA MET A 84 1.06 -12.07 -15.61
C MET A 84 0.44 -13.15 -16.50
N GLY A 85 -0.86 -13.01 -16.78
CA GLY A 85 -1.61 -13.96 -17.61
C GLY A 85 -1.92 -15.30 -16.93
N SER A 86 -1.76 -15.43 -15.61
CA SER A 86 -2.30 -16.57 -14.85
C SER A 86 -3.78 -16.36 -14.53
N GLU A 87 -4.47 -17.45 -14.20
CA GLU A 87 -5.84 -17.42 -13.64
C GLU A 87 -5.83 -17.42 -12.10
N ILE A 88 -4.79 -16.83 -11.52
CA ILE A 88 -4.57 -16.72 -10.09
C ILE A 88 -4.55 -15.24 -9.71
N ALA A 89 -5.24 -14.93 -8.62
CA ALA A 89 -5.20 -13.64 -7.97
C ALA A 89 -4.70 -13.78 -6.53
N ALA A 90 -4.27 -12.65 -5.98
CA ALA A 90 -3.81 -12.56 -4.61
C ALA A 90 -4.32 -11.29 -3.95
N PHE A 91 -4.72 -11.41 -2.69
CA PHE A 91 -4.76 -10.30 -1.75
C PHE A 91 -3.56 -10.42 -0.82
N ASP A 92 -2.72 -9.39 -0.76
CA ASP A 92 -1.61 -9.27 0.19
C ASP A 92 -2.03 -8.32 1.31
N LEU A 93 -2.03 -8.85 2.53
CA LEU A 93 -2.46 -8.16 3.74
C LEU A 93 -1.24 -7.92 4.63
N ASP A 94 -0.67 -6.72 4.52
CA ASP A 94 0.53 -6.33 5.27
C ASP A 94 0.19 -6.01 6.74
N ASP A 95 1.07 -6.44 7.65
CA ASP A 95 1.06 -6.12 9.09
C ASP A 95 -0.28 -6.34 9.82
N CYS A 96 -1.05 -7.34 9.38
CA CYS A 96 -2.36 -7.69 9.94
C CYS A 96 -2.35 -8.84 10.95
N ARG A 97 -1.19 -9.45 11.20
CA ARG A 97 -1.00 -10.58 12.11
C ARG A 97 0.12 -10.27 13.10
N ASP A 98 -0.13 -10.55 14.37
CA ASP A 98 0.90 -10.57 15.39
C ASP A 98 1.72 -11.86 15.25
N SER A 99 3.02 -11.72 14.99
CA SER A 99 3.88 -12.86 14.65
C SER A 99 4.14 -13.81 15.83
N GLU A 100 4.02 -13.33 17.07
CA GLU A 100 4.26 -14.10 18.28
C GLU A 100 3.00 -14.83 18.77
N THR A 101 1.86 -14.14 18.74
CA THR A 101 0.58 -14.63 19.28
C THR A 101 -0.33 -15.23 18.21
N GLY A 102 -0.09 -14.93 16.94
CA GLY A 102 -0.95 -15.30 15.83
C GLY A 102 -2.27 -14.52 15.75
N ARG A 103 -2.47 -13.51 16.61
CA ARG A 103 -3.68 -12.68 16.58
C ARG A 103 -3.77 -11.92 15.25
N ILE A 104 -4.91 -12.03 14.59
CA ILE A 104 -5.18 -11.37 13.30
C ILE A 104 -6.13 -10.20 13.50
N ASP A 105 -5.88 -9.10 12.81
CA ASP A 105 -6.74 -7.93 12.79
C ASP A 105 -8.13 -8.25 12.22
N ARG A 106 -9.15 -7.59 12.79
CA ARG A 106 -10.55 -7.87 12.42
C ARG A 106 -10.83 -7.66 10.93
N TRP A 107 -10.27 -6.61 10.32
CA TRP A 107 -10.48 -6.33 8.89
C TRP A 107 -9.92 -7.46 7.99
N ALA A 108 -8.83 -8.09 8.43
CA ALA A 108 -8.20 -9.20 7.72
C ALA A 108 -9.02 -10.48 7.88
N LEU A 109 -9.50 -10.77 9.10
CA LEU A 109 -10.43 -11.88 9.35
C LEU A 109 -11.71 -11.76 8.51
N ASP A 110 -12.32 -10.57 8.45
CA ASP A 110 -13.52 -10.32 7.64
C ASP A 110 -13.25 -10.59 6.14
N LEU A 111 -12.06 -10.25 5.64
CA LEU A 111 -11.68 -10.52 4.25
C LEU A 111 -11.40 -12.01 3.99
N ILE A 112 -10.75 -12.70 4.93
CA ILE A 112 -10.48 -14.14 4.87
C ILE A 112 -11.80 -14.91 4.81
N GLU A 113 -12.75 -14.58 5.69
CA GLU A 113 -14.07 -15.20 5.73
C GLU A 113 -14.83 -15.00 4.41
N ARG A 114 -14.84 -13.77 3.89
CA ARG A 114 -15.49 -13.46 2.61
C ARG A 114 -14.83 -14.15 1.42
N ALA A 115 -13.52 -14.33 1.45
CA ALA A 115 -12.79 -15.00 0.38
C ALA A 115 -13.05 -16.50 0.38
N GLY A 116 -13.16 -17.14 1.55
CA GLY A 116 -13.39 -18.58 1.67
C GLY A 116 -12.35 -19.43 0.91
N SER A 117 -11.13 -18.91 0.79
CA SER A 117 -10.07 -19.44 -0.08
C SER A 117 -8.83 -19.84 0.73
N TYR A 118 -7.81 -20.34 0.03
CA TYR A 118 -6.49 -20.58 0.59
C TYR A 118 -5.89 -19.29 1.18
N VAL A 119 -5.29 -19.41 2.37
CA VAL A 119 -4.58 -18.33 3.06
C VAL A 119 -3.26 -18.87 3.60
N GLU A 120 -2.19 -18.12 3.39
CA GLU A 120 -0.88 -18.43 3.96
C GLU A 120 -0.29 -17.26 4.75
N VAL A 121 0.54 -17.60 5.73
CA VAL A 121 1.38 -16.65 6.44
C VAL A 121 2.56 -16.27 5.54
N THR A 122 2.78 -14.97 5.38
CA THR A 122 3.88 -14.45 4.56
C THR A 122 5.23 -14.59 5.28
N VAL A 123 6.33 -14.45 4.54
CA VAL A 123 7.71 -14.61 5.07
C VAL A 123 8.04 -13.69 6.26
N SER A 124 7.35 -12.55 6.42
CA SER A 124 7.58 -11.69 7.59
C SER A 124 7.00 -12.26 8.88
N GLY A 125 6.05 -13.19 8.79
CA GLY A 125 5.24 -13.68 9.91
C GLY A 125 4.12 -12.73 10.35
N SER A 126 4.18 -11.46 9.93
CA SER A 126 3.21 -10.40 10.29
C SER A 126 2.11 -10.16 9.24
N GLY A 127 2.32 -10.64 8.01
CA GLY A 127 1.36 -10.49 6.92
C GLY A 127 0.72 -11.81 6.53
N LEU A 128 -0.45 -11.72 5.90
CA LEU A 128 -1.20 -12.86 5.34
C LEU A 128 -1.38 -12.67 3.83
N ARG A 129 -1.48 -13.77 3.10
CA ARG A 129 -1.81 -13.75 1.67
C ARG A 129 -2.96 -14.69 1.37
N ILE A 130 -4.02 -14.15 0.79
CA ILE A 130 -5.16 -14.94 0.29
C ILE A 130 -4.91 -15.20 -1.19
N LEU A 131 -4.96 -16.46 -1.60
CA LEU A 131 -4.82 -16.87 -3.00
C LEU A 131 -6.12 -17.48 -3.49
N GLY A 132 -6.47 -17.24 -4.75
CA GLY A 132 -7.63 -17.86 -5.37
C GLY A 132 -7.59 -17.77 -6.89
N ARG A 133 -8.56 -18.42 -7.53
CA ARG A 133 -8.75 -18.35 -8.98
C ARG A 133 -9.37 -17.02 -9.35
N ALA A 134 -8.96 -16.46 -10.49
CA ALA A 134 -9.53 -15.25 -11.04
C ALA A 134 -9.25 -15.14 -12.54
N THR A 135 -10.27 -14.77 -13.31
CA THR A 135 -10.23 -14.68 -14.78
C THR A 135 -10.58 -13.29 -15.31
N GLY A 136 -10.98 -12.38 -14.42
CA GLY A 136 -11.32 -11.00 -14.73
C GLY A 136 -10.14 -10.18 -15.28
N GLU A 137 -10.43 -8.90 -15.52
CA GLU A 137 -9.47 -7.97 -16.10
C GLU A 137 -8.27 -7.70 -15.20
N HIS A 138 -7.18 -7.20 -15.77
CA HIS A 138 -5.98 -6.86 -15.00
C HIS A 138 -6.32 -5.93 -13.83
N GLU A 139 -5.82 -6.29 -12.64
CA GLU A 139 -5.91 -5.45 -11.44
C GLU A 139 -4.58 -5.43 -10.69
N HIS A 140 -4.15 -4.23 -10.29
CA HIS A 140 -3.02 -4.02 -9.40
C HIS A 140 -3.25 -2.75 -8.59
N ARG A 141 -3.81 -2.91 -7.38
CA ARG A 141 -4.14 -1.80 -6.48
C ARG A 141 -3.45 -1.99 -5.15
N ASN A 142 -2.99 -0.89 -4.56
CA ASN A 142 -2.58 -0.85 -3.17
C ASN A 142 -3.40 0.23 -2.47
N GLN A 143 -4.42 -0.16 -1.72
CA GLN A 143 -5.43 0.74 -1.17
C GLN A 143 -5.41 0.73 0.37
N ALA A 144 -5.66 1.91 0.97
CA ALA A 144 -5.77 2.03 2.41
C ALA A 144 -7.10 1.41 2.88
N VAL A 145 -7.05 0.62 3.95
CA VAL A 145 -8.23 0.02 4.54
C VAL A 145 -8.82 1.00 5.56
N PRO A 146 -10.11 1.39 5.46
CA PRO A 146 -10.72 2.28 6.43
C PRO A 146 -10.72 1.69 7.85
N ASN A 147 -10.51 2.53 8.87
CA ASN A 147 -10.57 2.15 10.28
C ASN A 147 -9.60 1.00 10.67
N SER A 148 -8.39 1.00 10.10
CA SER A 148 -7.42 -0.10 10.25
C SER A 148 -6.01 0.38 10.65
N ASP A 149 -5.90 1.53 11.33
CA ASP A 149 -4.62 2.08 11.79
C ASP A 149 -3.52 2.20 10.71
N GLY A 150 -3.95 2.48 9.47
CA GLY A 150 -3.05 2.67 8.35
C GLY A 150 -2.74 1.41 7.55
N ALA A 151 -3.40 0.28 7.84
CA ALA A 151 -3.25 -0.95 7.07
C ALA A 151 -3.65 -0.75 5.61
N ARG A 152 -3.05 -1.57 4.75
CA ARG A 152 -3.23 -1.54 3.31
C ARG A 152 -3.52 -2.93 2.79
N LEU A 153 -4.37 -2.97 1.77
CA LEU A 153 -4.66 -4.17 1.00
C LEU A 153 -4.03 -4.00 -0.38
N GLU A 154 -3.14 -4.91 -0.75
CA GLU A 154 -2.66 -4.99 -2.12
C GLU A 154 -3.36 -6.12 -2.89
N THR A 155 -4.06 -5.74 -3.96
CA THR A 155 -4.85 -6.65 -4.79
C THR A 155 -4.14 -6.87 -6.12
N TYR A 156 -4.02 -8.13 -6.51
CA TYR A 156 -3.38 -8.54 -7.76
C TYR A 156 -4.24 -9.50 -8.55
N ARG A 157 -4.48 -9.19 -9.84
CA ARG A 157 -5.07 -10.09 -10.84
C ARG A 157 -4.38 -9.85 -12.18
N ARG A 158 -3.81 -10.89 -12.80
CA ARG A 158 -3.04 -10.77 -14.05
C ARG A 158 -1.94 -9.69 -14.01
N ALA A 159 -1.39 -9.41 -12.84
CA ALA A 159 -0.44 -8.33 -12.64
C ALA A 159 0.94 -8.66 -13.21
N LYS A 160 1.70 -7.65 -13.65
CA LYS A 160 3.12 -7.77 -14.03
C LYS A 160 4.02 -7.86 -12.79
N ARG A 161 3.66 -8.77 -11.88
CA ARG A 161 4.23 -8.96 -10.55
C ARG A 161 4.35 -10.46 -10.29
N PHE A 162 5.22 -10.79 -9.35
CA PHE A 162 5.24 -12.11 -8.76
C PHE A 162 4.81 -12.00 -7.31
N ILE A 163 4.21 -13.06 -6.80
CA ILE A 163 3.95 -13.24 -5.38
C ILE A 163 4.94 -14.25 -4.82
N VAL A 164 5.31 -14.08 -3.56
CA VAL A 164 5.98 -15.15 -2.81
C VAL A 164 4.95 -16.22 -2.51
N VAL A 165 5.36 -17.49 -2.52
CA VAL A 165 4.51 -18.59 -2.06
C VAL A 165 5.24 -19.27 -0.91
N THR A 166 4.65 -19.26 0.27
CA THR A 166 5.26 -19.84 1.48
C THR A 166 4.81 -21.28 1.70
N GLY A 167 3.55 -21.60 1.37
CA GLY A 167 2.95 -22.88 1.75
C GLY A 167 2.63 -23.00 3.24
N ASP A 168 2.86 -21.94 4.03
CA ASP A 168 2.60 -21.88 5.46
C ASP A 168 1.12 -21.58 5.70
N VAL A 169 0.29 -22.62 5.60
CA VAL A 169 -1.17 -22.51 5.61
C VAL A 169 -1.65 -22.02 6.97
N LEU A 170 -2.51 -21.00 6.96
CA LEU A 170 -3.23 -20.60 8.16
C LEU A 170 -4.22 -21.72 8.54
N GLU A 171 -4.22 -22.18 9.79
CA GLU A 171 -4.94 -23.40 10.22
C GLU A 171 -6.43 -23.40 9.83
N GLU A 172 -7.09 -22.23 9.81
CA GLU A 172 -8.50 -22.08 9.47
C GLU A 172 -8.78 -21.85 7.98
N ALA A 173 -7.74 -21.83 7.14
CA ALA A 173 -7.89 -21.55 5.71
C ALA A 173 -8.54 -22.71 4.95
N SER A 174 -9.18 -22.37 3.83
CA SER A 174 -9.73 -23.38 2.92
C SER A 174 -8.60 -24.21 2.28
N GLY A 175 -8.83 -25.51 2.14
CA GLY A 175 -7.96 -26.42 1.40
C GLY A 175 -8.05 -26.28 -0.12
N GLU A 176 -8.75 -25.26 -0.63
CA GLU A 176 -8.99 -25.04 -2.06
C GLU A 176 -8.82 -23.56 -2.43
N LEU A 177 -8.52 -23.31 -3.72
CA LEU A 177 -8.58 -21.97 -4.30
C LEU A 177 -10.04 -21.66 -4.67
N ALA A 178 -10.67 -20.69 -4.01
CA ALA A 178 -11.99 -20.19 -4.39
C ALA A 178 -11.90 -19.25 -5.60
N ASP A 179 -13.04 -18.91 -6.21
CA ASP A 179 -13.12 -17.84 -7.21
C ASP A 179 -13.16 -16.48 -6.49
N LEU A 180 -12.24 -15.59 -6.84
CA LEU A 180 -12.10 -14.26 -6.22
C LEU A 180 -12.58 -13.11 -7.10
N ASP A 181 -13.06 -13.34 -8.33
CA ASP A 181 -13.32 -12.23 -9.27
C ASP A 181 -14.32 -11.21 -8.73
N THR A 182 -15.46 -11.67 -8.23
CA THR A 182 -16.48 -10.79 -7.64
C THR A 182 -15.94 -10.06 -6.41
N LEU A 183 -15.22 -10.77 -5.53
CA LEU A 183 -14.68 -10.18 -4.31
C LEU A 183 -13.61 -9.12 -4.61
N ILE A 184 -12.76 -9.35 -5.61
CA ILE A 184 -11.76 -8.38 -6.07
C ILE A 184 -12.44 -7.10 -6.53
N ASP A 185 -13.44 -7.21 -7.41
CA ASP A 185 -14.11 -6.04 -7.97
C ASP A 185 -14.86 -5.25 -6.89
N GLU A 186 -15.53 -5.96 -5.95
CA GLU A 186 -16.18 -5.35 -4.79
C GLU A 186 -15.20 -4.61 -3.88
N MET A 187 -14.08 -5.26 -3.53
CA MET A 187 -13.09 -4.68 -2.61
C MET A 187 -12.41 -3.47 -3.22
N VAL A 188 -11.99 -3.55 -4.48
CA VAL A 188 -11.34 -2.43 -5.18
C VAL A 188 -12.28 -1.25 -5.26
N SER A 189 -13.53 -1.47 -5.67
CA SER A 189 -14.56 -0.42 -5.78
C SER A 189 -14.87 0.23 -4.43
N SER A 190 -15.07 -0.59 -3.39
CA SER A 190 -15.37 -0.12 -2.03
C SER A 190 -14.25 0.72 -1.42
N LEU A 191 -13.00 0.28 -1.59
CA LEU A 191 -11.83 1.00 -1.07
C LEU A 191 -11.57 2.30 -1.85
N ASP A 192 -11.83 2.34 -3.16
CA ASP A 192 -11.76 3.57 -3.95
C ASP A 192 -12.83 4.58 -3.54
N ALA A 193 -14.06 4.11 -3.30
CA ALA A 193 -15.14 4.95 -2.79
C ALA A 193 -14.79 5.52 -1.40
N SER A 194 -14.22 4.69 -0.51
CA SER A 194 -13.79 5.11 0.82
C SER A 194 -12.67 6.15 0.75
N ALA A 195 -11.67 5.94 -0.10
CA ALA A 195 -10.59 6.90 -0.30
C ALA A 195 -11.08 8.24 -0.88
N LYS A 196 -12.07 8.21 -1.78
CA LYS A 196 -12.71 9.41 -2.31
C LYS A 196 -13.48 10.16 -1.22
N ALA A 197 -14.30 9.47 -0.46
CA ALA A 197 -15.08 10.06 0.63
C ALA A 197 -14.17 10.71 1.69
N GLU A 198 -13.06 10.06 2.02
CA GLU A 198 -12.07 10.61 2.96
C GLU A 198 -11.43 11.90 2.44
N LYS A 199 -11.01 11.93 1.17
CA LYS A 199 -10.47 13.15 0.54
C LYS A 199 -11.48 14.30 0.52
N GLU A 200 -12.76 14.00 0.27
CA GLU A 200 -13.83 15.00 0.28
C GLU A 200 -14.06 15.57 1.69
N ARG A 201 -14.05 14.72 2.72
CA ARG A 201 -14.14 15.15 4.13
C ARG A 201 -12.98 16.05 4.52
N GLN A 202 -11.74 15.64 4.24
CA GLN A 202 -10.56 16.43 4.54
C GLN A 202 -10.55 17.78 3.81
N ARG A 203 -11.04 17.83 2.57
CA ARG A 203 -11.19 19.09 1.83
C ARG A 203 -12.23 20.00 2.48
N ALA A 204 -13.40 19.47 2.83
CA ALA A 204 -14.46 20.23 3.48
C ALA A 204 -14.01 20.79 4.84
N GLU A 205 -13.24 20.02 5.60
CA GLU A 205 -12.65 20.45 6.87
C GLU A 205 -11.66 21.59 6.67
N ARG A 206 -10.69 21.45 5.76
CA ARG A 206 -9.75 22.54 5.43
C ARG A 206 -10.46 23.80 4.96
N ASP A 207 -11.50 23.66 4.14
CA ASP A 207 -12.30 24.80 3.66
C ASP A 207 -13.05 25.48 4.83
N ARG A 208 -13.55 24.70 5.78
CA ARG A 208 -14.20 25.20 7.00
C ARG A 208 -13.20 25.93 7.91
N GLU A 209 -12.03 25.36 8.14
CA GLU A 209 -10.95 25.97 8.94
C GLU A 209 -10.49 27.30 8.32
N ARG A 210 -10.27 27.32 7.00
CA ARG A 210 -9.90 28.53 6.27
C ARG A 210 -10.95 29.63 6.40
N ARG A 211 -12.24 29.29 6.30
CA ARG A 211 -13.34 30.25 6.52
C ARG A 211 -13.36 30.78 7.95
N GLN A 212 -13.24 29.90 8.96
CA GLN A 212 -13.19 30.34 10.36
C GLN A 212 -12.00 31.26 10.65
N GLN A 213 -10.83 30.98 10.07
CA GLN A 213 -9.65 31.82 10.21
C GLN A 213 -9.86 33.20 9.57
N MET A 214 -10.46 33.27 8.37
CA MET A 214 -10.82 34.54 7.75
C MET A 214 -11.81 35.34 8.59
N THR A 215 -12.85 34.70 9.13
CA THR A 215 -13.82 35.37 10.01
C THR A 215 -13.16 35.87 11.31
N ARG A 216 -12.28 35.09 11.93
CA ARG A 216 -11.52 35.53 13.12
C ARG A 216 -10.60 36.71 12.81
N ASN A 217 -9.91 36.68 11.67
CA ASN A 217 -9.05 37.79 11.26
C ASN A 217 -9.90 39.05 11.00
N SER A 218 -11.04 38.93 10.32
CA SER A 218 -11.98 40.04 10.10
C SER A 218 -12.54 40.61 11.41
N ALA A 219 -13.01 39.76 12.33
CA ALA A 219 -13.51 40.20 13.62
C ALA A 219 -12.43 40.84 14.50
N GLY A 220 -11.17 40.42 14.34
CA GLY A 220 -10.02 41.10 14.92
C GLY A 220 -9.87 42.52 14.39
N TYR A 221 -9.97 42.72 13.08
CA TYR A 221 -9.95 44.05 12.45
C TYR A 221 -11.13 44.94 12.90
N ASP A 222 -12.35 44.40 12.96
CA ASP A 222 -13.54 45.16 13.38
C ASP A 222 -13.48 45.57 14.86
N HIS A 223 -13.00 44.70 15.75
CA HIS A 223 -12.81 45.03 17.17
C HIS A 223 -11.72 46.09 17.43
N TRP A 224 -10.72 46.22 16.54
CA TRP A 224 -9.76 47.33 16.59
C TRP A 224 -10.42 48.67 16.23
N PHE A 225 -11.39 48.68 15.30
CA PHE A 225 -12.13 49.89 14.92
C PHE A 225 -13.23 50.27 15.90
N GLU A 226 -13.93 49.31 16.51
CA GLU A 226 -15.02 49.59 17.44
C GLU A 226 -14.55 50.04 18.85
N ARG A 227 -13.29 49.79 19.22
CA ARG A 227 -12.69 50.31 20.48
C ARG A 227 -11.89 51.60 20.29
N SER A 228 -11.73 52.12 19.08
CA SER A 228 -11.29 53.51 18.93
C SER A 228 -12.50 54.42 19.11
N GLU A 229 -12.78 54.81 20.36
CA GLU A 229 -13.41 56.11 20.58
C GLU A 229 -12.49 57.15 19.93
N GLU A 230 -12.91 57.64 18.76
CA GLU A 230 -12.24 58.63 17.92
C GLU A 230 -10.74 58.36 17.66
N LEU A 231 -10.42 57.81 16.48
CA LEU A 231 -9.06 57.91 15.96
C LEU A 231 -8.59 59.37 16.11
N PRO A 232 -7.44 59.64 16.76
CA PRO A 232 -6.92 60.98 16.87
C PRO A 232 -6.88 61.62 15.46
N ARG A 233 -7.31 62.88 15.32
CA ARG A 233 -7.45 63.54 14.00
C ARG A 233 -6.20 63.40 13.11
N GLU A 234 -5.03 63.41 13.72
CA GLU A 234 -3.73 63.22 13.05
C GLU A 234 -3.61 61.86 12.34
N LEU A 235 -4.14 60.80 12.96
CA LEU A 235 -4.19 59.45 12.39
C LEU A 235 -5.25 59.33 11.30
N GLU A 236 -6.39 59.99 11.44
CA GLU A 236 -7.39 60.09 10.36
C GLU A 236 -6.84 60.83 9.13
N GLU A 237 -6.13 61.93 9.34
CA GLU A 237 -5.49 62.69 8.26
C GLU A 237 -4.40 61.88 7.55
N LEU A 238 -3.58 61.14 8.31
CA LEU A 238 -2.59 60.21 7.77
C LEU A 238 -3.21 59.09 6.93
N ILE A 239 -4.32 58.51 7.37
CA ILE A 239 -5.02 57.44 6.62
C ILE A 239 -5.68 58.00 5.36
N ARG A 240 -6.29 59.19 5.45
CA ARG A 240 -7.09 59.77 4.36
C ARG A 240 -6.25 60.48 3.31
N TYR A 241 -5.15 61.12 3.71
CA TYR A 241 -4.32 61.97 2.84
C TYR A 241 -2.87 61.46 2.70
N GLY A 242 -2.49 60.42 3.45
CA GLY A 242 -1.12 59.90 3.49
C GLY A 242 -0.20 60.80 4.33
N ALA A 243 0.99 60.28 4.66
CA ALA A 243 1.99 61.08 5.36
C ALA A 243 2.37 62.32 4.52
N PRO A 244 2.63 63.50 5.14
CA PRO A 244 3.17 64.67 4.45
C PRO A 244 4.44 64.30 3.70
N GLU A 245 4.64 64.89 2.52
CA GLU A 245 5.74 64.51 1.61
C GLU A 245 7.13 64.69 2.24
N THR A 246 7.26 65.64 3.18
CA THR A 246 8.48 65.92 3.95
C THR A 246 8.79 64.89 5.04
N GLU A 247 7.83 64.01 5.37
CA GLU A 247 7.94 63.02 6.45
C GLU A 247 7.88 61.57 5.92
N ARG A 248 7.81 61.40 4.60
CA ARG A 248 7.85 60.08 3.97
C ARG A 248 9.28 59.55 4.00
N SER A 249 9.45 58.33 4.50
CA SER A 249 10.74 57.64 4.42
C SER A 249 11.08 57.28 2.97
N ASP A 250 12.38 57.14 2.66
CA ASP A 250 12.86 56.71 1.33
C ASP A 250 12.25 55.36 0.89
N GLN A 251 11.91 54.48 1.85
CA GLN A 251 11.24 53.20 1.58
C GLN A 251 9.80 53.38 1.08
N PHE A 252 9.10 54.44 1.50
CA PHE A 252 7.73 54.73 1.05
C PHE A 252 7.70 55.14 -0.43
N HIS A 253 8.75 55.84 -0.89
CA HIS A 253 8.90 56.23 -2.29
C HIS A 253 9.27 55.07 -3.23
N HIS A 254 9.79 53.95 -2.69
CA HIS A 254 10.17 52.77 -3.47
C HIS A 254 8.98 51.86 -3.81
N VAL A 255 7.87 51.94 -3.07
CA VAL A 255 6.69 51.05 -3.22
C VAL A 255 5.63 51.63 -4.16
N VAL A 256 5.64 52.94 -4.41
CA VAL A 256 4.65 53.65 -5.26
C VAL A 256 5.29 54.14 -6.58
N GLY A 257 6.37 53.50 -7.01
CA GLY A 257 7.03 53.72 -8.32
C GLY A 257 6.65 52.65 -9.32
#